data_AF-A0A914X4L6-F1
#
_entry.id   AF-A0A914X4L6-F1
#
_cell.length_a   1.000
_cell.length_b   1.000
_cell.length_c   1.000
_cell.angle_alpha   90.00
_cell.angle_beta   90.00
_cell.angle_gamma   90.00
#
_symmetry.space_group_name_H-M   'P 1'
#
loop_
_entity.id
_entity.type
_entity.pdbx_description
1 polymer ?
#
loop_
_entity_poly.entity_id
_entity_poly.type
_entity_poly.pdbx_seq_one_letter_code
_entity_poly.pdbx_strand_id
1 'polypeptide(L)'
;MDALTFGSTVLLRHMTFSEAKKMPIQEFHLDRVLSAFDMSMEQFIDLCIMLGCDYCGTIRGIGQKKAFELIKTHKTIEAVLKHIDKEKYPPPENWAFEQARKLFINPDVADPETIDLKWREPDEEALIQYMVTEKSFSEERIRSALQKLNKGRTSSTQGRIDSFFTSSKLITSAPTSAKRKALDEKNKGPAKKNSKGSGGSKMRAK
;
A
#
# COMPACT_ATOMS: atom_id res chain seq x y z
N MET A 1 -11.05 7.68 2.32
CA MET A 1 -10.57 7.78 3.72
C MET A 1 -11.72 7.48 4.65
N ASP A 2 -12.87 8.10 4.40
CA ASP A 2 -14.22 7.64 4.73
C ASP A 2 -14.45 6.12 4.80
N ALA A 3 -13.79 5.29 3.99
CA ALA A 3 -13.83 3.83 4.11
C ALA A 3 -13.50 3.33 5.55
N LEU A 4 -12.56 3.99 6.24
CA LEU A 4 -12.28 3.70 7.66
C LEU A 4 -13.45 4.11 8.55
N THR A 5 -14.12 5.22 8.23
CA THR A 5 -15.29 5.76 8.94
C THR A 5 -16.52 4.86 8.78
N PHE A 6 -16.63 4.14 7.67
CA PHE A 6 -17.61 3.05 7.45
C PHE A 6 -17.24 1.73 8.14
N GLY A 7 -16.11 1.67 8.86
CA GLY A 7 -15.70 0.49 9.61
C GLY A 7 -14.82 -0.49 8.84
N SER A 8 -14.27 -0.13 7.68
CA SER A 8 -13.27 -0.97 7.01
C SER A 8 -12.07 -1.19 7.93
N THR A 9 -11.75 -2.46 8.23
CA THR A 9 -10.67 -2.81 9.16
C THR A 9 -9.29 -2.45 8.62
N VAL A 10 -9.11 -2.57 7.31
CA VAL A 10 -7.89 -2.23 6.59
C VAL A 10 -8.23 -1.37 5.39
N LEU A 11 -7.47 -0.30 5.17
CA LEU A 11 -7.56 0.54 3.98
C LEU A 11 -6.18 0.62 3.31
N LEU A 12 -6.12 0.21 2.05
CA LEU A 12 -4.94 0.37 1.20
C LEU A 12 -5.10 1.60 0.29
N ARG A 13 -4.13 2.51 0.34
CA ARG A 13 -4.05 3.68 -0.55
C ARG A 13 -2.87 3.56 -1.49
N HIS A 14 -2.98 4.27 -2.61
CA HIS A 14 -2.01 4.27 -3.71
C HIS A 14 -1.91 2.96 -4.50
N MET A 15 -2.76 1.97 -4.23
CA MET A 15 -2.76 0.69 -4.95
C MET A 15 -3.11 0.84 -6.45
N THR A 16 -3.99 1.78 -6.79
CA THR A 16 -4.40 2.07 -8.17
C THR A 16 -3.62 3.21 -8.83
N PHE A 17 -2.62 3.77 -8.14
CA PHE A 17 -1.78 4.80 -8.74
C PHE A 17 -0.88 4.18 -9.81
N SER A 18 -0.59 4.97 -10.85
CA SER A 18 0.36 4.56 -11.88
C SER A 18 1.71 4.23 -11.24
N GLU A 19 2.27 3.08 -11.62
CA GLU A 19 3.61 2.63 -11.21
C GLU A 19 4.68 3.71 -11.47
N ALA A 20 4.50 4.54 -12.50
CA ALA A 20 5.40 5.63 -12.84
C ALA A 20 5.59 6.64 -11.69
N LYS A 21 4.57 6.80 -10.82
CA LYS A 21 4.66 7.69 -9.65
C LYS A 21 5.53 7.14 -8.53
N LYS A 22 5.86 5.83 -8.57
CA LYS A 22 6.68 5.12 -7.56
C LYS A 22 6.27 5.43 -6.11
N MET A 23 4.98 5.68 -5.89
CA MET A 23 4.46 5.94 -4.55
C MET A 23 4.27 4.61 -3.84
N PRO A 24 4.80 4.45 -2.61
CA PRO A 24 4.55 3.24 -1.84
C PRO A 24 3.07 3.13 -1.49
N ILE A 25 2.59 1.88 -1.45
CA ILE A 25 1.27 1.56 -0.93
C ILE A 25 1.25 1.95 0.54
N GLN A 26 0.20 2.67 0.94
CA GLN A 26 -0.02 3.01 2.34
C GLN A 26 -1.13 2.12 2.90
N GLU A 27 -0.86 1.49 4.03
CA GLU A 27 -1.80 0.63 4.74
C GLU A 27 -2.23 1.31 6.04
N PHE A 28 -3.54 1.40 6.24
CA PHE A 28 -4.15 1.94 7.45
C PHE A 28 -4.97 0.85 8.10
N HIS A 29 -4.68 0.54 9.36
CA HIS A 29 -5.50 -0.36 10.16
C HIS A 29 -6.37 0.43 11.14
N LEU A 30 -7.67 0.17 11.13
CA LEU A 30 -8.64 0.90 11.95
C LEU A 30 -8.41 0.68 13.45
N ASP A 31 -8.08 -0.54 13.86
CA ASP A 31 -7.77 -0.91 15.25
C ASP A 31 -6.62 -0.06 15.84
N ARG A 32 -5.55 0.13 15.07
CA ARG A 32 -4.40 0.96 15.45
C ARG A 32 -4.76 2.43 15.51
N VAL A 33 -5.62 2.91 14.61
CA VAL A 33 -6.09 4.30 14.61
C VAL A 33 -6.93 4.57 15.86
N LEU A 34 -7.93 3.72 16.14
CA LEU A 34 -8.79 3.84 17.32
C LEU A 34 -7.98 3.76 18.62
N SER A 35 -7.04 2.81 18.70
CA SER A 35 -6.16 2.66 19.86
C SER A 35 -5.23 3.85 20.06
N ALA A 36 -4.64 4.39 18.98
CA ALA A 36 -3.76 5.55 19.06
C ALA A 36 -4.52 6.83 19.46
N PHE A 37 -5.78 6.95 19.05
CA PHE A 37 -6.60 8.11 19.37
C PHE A 37 -7.27 8.00 20.75
N ASP A 38 -7.37 6.79 21.29
CA ASP A 38 -8.11 6.45 22.51
C ASP A 38 -9.59 6.82 22.35
N MET A 39 -10.20 6.30 21.27
CA MET A 39 -11.57 6.60 20.87
C MET A 39 -12.34 5.33 20.50
N SER A 40 -13.65 5.31 20.78
CA SER A 40 -14.56 4.31 20.22
C SER A 40 -14.83 4.59 18.74
N MET A 41 -15.44 3.61 18.05
CA MET A 41 -15.86 3.80 16.66
C MET A 41 -16.87 4.95 16.52
N GLU A 42 -17.83 5.10 17.46
CA GLU A 42 -18.79 6.22 17.37
C GLU A 42 -18.12 7.58 17.53
N GLN A 43 -17.15 7.69 18.44
CA GLN A 43 -16.37 8.92 18.64
C GLN A 43 -15.53 9.23 17.41
N PHE A 44 -14.96 8.21 16.78
CA PHE A 44 -14.20 8.36 15.54
C PHE A 44 -15.08 8.85 14.38
N ILE A 45 -16.30 8.33 14.25
CA ILE A 45 -17.28 8.80 13.25
C ILE A 45 -17.60 10.29 13.50
N ASP A 46 -17.88 10.66 14.74
CA ASP A 46 -18.14 12.06 15.11
C ASP A 46 -16.97 12.99 14.82
N LEU A 47 -15.74 12.53 15.08
CA LEU A 47 -14.54 13.22 14.67
C LEU A 47 -14.50 13.41 13.15
N CYS A 48 -14.70 12.35 12.36
CA CYS A 48 -14.69 12.44 10.90
C CYS A 48 -15.74 13.43 10.36
N ILE A 49 -16.94 13.46 10.94
CA ILE A 49 -17.98 14.43 10.59
C ILE A 49 -17.51 15.86 10.91
N MET A 50 -16.91 16.09 12.09
CA MET A 50 -16.36 17.40 12.46
C MET A 50 -15.18 17.84 11.58
N LEU A 51 -14.35 16.90 11.10
CA LEU A 51 -13.25 17.17 10.19
C LEU A 51 -13.72 17.53 8.78
N GLY A 52 -14.92 17.07 8.41
CA GLY A 52 -15.49 17.21 7.07
C GLY A 52 -15.73 15.86 6.42
N CYS A 53 -17.00 15.58 6.15
CA CYS A 53 -17.46 14.47 5.34
C CYS A 53 -18.29 14.99 4.16
N ASP A 54 -18.54 14.13 3.18
CA ASP A 54 -19.27 14.50 1.98
C ASP A 54 -20.80 14.58 2.20
N TYR A 55 -21.29 14.17 3.38
CA TYR A 55 -22.72 14.01 3.67
C TYR A 55 -23.36 15.20 4.39
N CYS A 56 -22.57 16.08 5.00
CA CYS A 56 -23.07 17.28 5.67
C CYS A 56 -22.00 18.36 5.76
N GLY A 57 -22.40 19.60 6.10
CA GLY A 57 -21.47 20.69 6.36
C GLY A 57 -20.58 20.45 7.59
N THR A 58 -19.69 21.40 7.86
CA THR A 58 -18.83 21.43 9.06
C THR A 58 -18.91 22.76 9.77
N ILE A 59 -18.47 22.79 11.03
CA ILE A 59 -18.41 24.03 11.82
C ILE A 59 -17.23 24.88 11.33
N ARG A 60 -17.54 26.03 10.75
CA ARG A 60 -16.52 26.96 10.23
C ARG A 60 -15.57 27.40 11.34
N GLY A 61 -14.28 27.35 11.07
CA GLY A 61 -13.24 27.75 12.03
C GLY A 61 -12.81 26.66 13.02
N ILE A 62 -13.42 25.48 12.99
CA ILE A 62 -12.92 24.30 13.71
C ILE A 62 -12.10 23.46 12.73
N GLY A 63 -10.77 23.48 12.91
CA GLY A 63 -9.83 22.65 12.13
C GLY A 63 -9.52 21.31 12.80
N GLN A 64 -8.56 20.56 12.25
CA GLN A 64 -8.33 19.15 12.61
C GLN A 64 -7.92 18.96 14.07
N LYS A 65 -6.96 19.76 14.55
CA LYS A 65 -6.47 19.69 15.94
C LYS A 65 -7.59 19.98 16.94
N LYS A 66 -8.36 21.03 16.68
CA LYS A 66 -9.44 21.46 17.57
C LYS A 66 -10.59 20.46 17.57
N ALA A 67 -10.98 19.93 16.41
CA ALA A 67 -11.99 18.88 16.32
C ALA A 67 -11.58 17.65 17.14
N PHE A 68 -10.32 17.23 17.03
CA PHE A 68 -9.77 16.11 17.80
C PHE A 68 -9.84 16.35 19.31
N GLU A 69 -9.40 17.51 19.78
CA GLU A 69 -9.46 17.88 21.21
C GLU A 69 -10.91 17.94 21.73
N LEU A 70 -11.82 18.52 20.95
CA LEU A 70 -13.23 18.64 21.31
C LEU A 70 -13.91 17.28 21.44
N ILE A 71 -13.71 16.38 20.46
CA ILE A 71 -14.26 15.03 20.54
C ILE A 71 -13.59 14.21 21.64
N LYS A 72 -12.27 14.35 21.83
CA LYS A 72 -11.58 13.64 22.91
C LYS A 72 -12.12 14.03 24.29
N THR A 73 -12.50 15.29 24.47
CA THR A 73 -13.02 15.85 25.73
C THR A 73 -14.52 15.56 25.92
N HIS A 74 -15.34 15.86 24.90
CA HIS A 74 -16.80 15.84 25.01
C HIS A 74 -17.45 14.56 24.46
N LYS A 75 -16.69 13.71 23.78
CA LYS A 75 -17.05 12.40 23.21
C LYS A 75 -18.04 12.44 22.05
N THR A 76 -19.03 13.34 22.05
CA THR A 76 -20.08 13.41 21.03
C THR A 76 -20.23 14.81 20.46
N ILE A 77 -20.69 14.93 19.20
CA ILE A 77 -20.98 16.22 18.57
C ILE A 77 -21.99 17.04 19.39
N GLU A 78 -23.03 16.40 19.94
CA GLU A 78 -24.06 17.04 20.74
C GLU A 78 -23.47 17.67 22.01
N ALA A 79 -22.55 16.97 22.67
CA ALA A 79 -21.85 17.50 23.84
C ALA A 79 -20.90 18.64 23.45
N VAL A 80 -20.23 18.56 22.29
CA VAL A 80 -19.41 19.66 21.76
C VAL A 80 -20.28 20.90 21.53
N LEU A 81 -21.43 20.77 20.88
CA LEU A 81 -22.36 21.88 20.59
C LEU A 81 -22.89 22.60 21.85
N LYS A 82 -22.89 21.94 23.01
CA LYS A 82 -23.25 22.53 24.30
C LYS A 82 -22.13 23.35 24.94
N HIS A 83 -20.86 23.06 24.62
CA HIS A 83 -19.69 23.65 25.29
C HIS A 83 -18.91 24.62 24.40
N ILE A 84 -19.15 24.64 23.08
CA ILE A 84 -18.51 25.60 22.19
C ILE A 84 -19.16 26.98 22.28
N ASP A 85 -18.34 28.01 22.06
CA ASP A 85 -18.80 29.37 21.81
C ASP A 85 -19.44 29.45 20.42
N LYS A 86 -20.78 29.56 20.39
CA LYS A 86 -21.58 29.58 19.15
C LYS A 86 -21.47 30.89 18.37
N GLU A 87 -21.09 31.99 19.02
CA GLU A 87 -20.85 33.27 18.33
C GLU A 87 -19.58 33.17 17.49
N LYS A 88 -18.54 32.54 18.06
CA LYS A 88 -17.26 32.34 17.38
C LYS A 88 -17.28 31.16 16.39
N TYR A 89 -18.00 30.09 16.72
CA TYR A 89 -18.08 28.86 15.93
C TYR A 89 -19.55 28.50 15.66
N PRO A 90 -20.23 29.28 14.82
CA PRO A 90 -21.63 29.02 14.49
C PRO A 90 -21.75 27.68 13.75
N PRO A 91 -22.55 26.73 14.26
CA PRO A 91 -22.87 25.52 13.53
C PRO A 91 -23.66 25.84 12.26
N PRO A 92 -23.57 25.02 11.19
CA PRO A 92 -24.40 25.18 10.00
C PRO A 92 -25.89 25.18 10.34
N GLU A 93 -26.68 25.97 9.62
CA GLU A 93 -28.14 25.91 9.72
C GLU A 93 -28.63 24.54 9.25
N ASN A 94 -29.54 23.92 10.01
CA ASN A 94 -30.06 22.57 9.75
C ASN A 94 -28.95 21.52 9.55
N TRP A 95 -27.90 21.57 10.39
CA TRP A 95 -26.77 20.65 10.28
C TRP A 95 -27.19 19.19 10.45
N ALA A 96 -27.25 18.44 9.34
CA ALA A 96 -27.70 17.05 9.28
C ALA A 96 -26.64 16.02 9.75
N PHE A 97 -25.86 16.33 10.79
CA PHE A 97 -24.79 15.45 11.28
C PHE A 97 -25.32 14.12 11.82
N GLU A 98 -26.52 14.09 12.40
CA GLU A 98 -27.16 12.86 12.89
C GLU A 98 -27.46 11.89 11.76
N GLN A 99 -27.89 12.40 10.60
CA GLN A 99 -28.16 11.60 9.40
C GLN A 99 -26.86 11.05 8.82
N ALA A 100 -25.82 11.89 8.75
CA ALA A 100 -24.49 11.46 8.32
C ALA A 100 -23.92 10.38 9.27
N ARG A 101 -24.05 10.54 10.59
CA ARG A 101 -23.65 9.54 11.58
C ARG A 101 -24.38 8.22 11.36
N LYS A 102 -25.71 8.26 11.17
CA LYS A 102 -26.51 7.06 10.90
C LYS A 102 -26.05 6.34 9.63
N LEU A 103 -25.73 7.10 8.57
CA LEU A 103 -25.21 6.55 7.32
C LEU A 103 -23.87 5.83 7.54
N PHE A 104 -22.96 6.39 8.33
CA PHE A 104 -21.67 5.74 8.64
C PHE A 104 -21.84 4.47 9.49
N ILE A 105 -22.77 4.48 10.45
CA ILE A 105 -22.99 3.34 11.35
C ILE A 105 -23.71 2.20 10.62
N ASN A 106 -24.72 2.51 9.81
CA ASN A 106 -25.54 1.54 9.12
C ASN A 106 -25.69 1.91 7.63
N PRO A 107 -24.59 1.77 6.86
CA PRO A 107 -24.63 2.00 5.42
C PRO A 107 -25.45 0.91 4.74
N ASP A 108 -26.06 1.26 3.61
CA ASP A 108 -26.67 0.28 2.72
C ASP A 108 -25.56 -0.46 1.96
N VAL A 109 -25.35 -1.73 2.31
CA VAL A 109 -24.28 -2.58 1.77
C VAL A 109 -24.85 -3.91 1.30
N ALA A 110 -24.26 -4.45 0.25
CA ALA A 110 -24.60 -5.80 -0.21
C ALA A 110 -24.21 -6.85 0.84
N ASP A 111 -25.01 -7.91 0.95
CA ASP A 111 -24.71 -9.05 1.81
C ASP A 111 -23.46 -9.79 1.28
N PRO A 112 -22.35 -9.83 2.04
CA PRO A 112 -21.12 -10.51 1.62
C PRO A 112 -21.34 -11.98 1.27
N GLU A 113 -22.28 -12.67 1.94
CA GLU A 113 -22.53 -14.10 1.74
C GLU A 113 -23.17 -14.40 0.38
N THR A 114 -23.78 -13.40 -0.24
CA THR A 114 -24.37 -13.53 -1.58
C THR A 114 -23.36 -13.34 -2.72
N ILE A 115 -22.14 -12.90 -2.41
CA ILE A 115 -21.14 -12.50 -3.40
C ILE A 115 -20.12 -13.63 -3.63
N ASP A 116 -20.25 -14.32 -4.77
CA ASP A 116 -19.27 -15.32 -5.23
C ASP A 116 -18.21 -14.69 -6.15
N LEU A 117 -17.02 -14.43 -5.62
CA LEU A 117 -15.91 -13.82 -6.36
C LEU A 117 -15.11 -14.88 -7.14
N LYS A 118 -15.30 -14.91 -8.46
CA LYS A 118 -14.57 -15.79 -9.39
C LYS A 118 -13.84 -15.01 -10.48
N TRP A 119 -12.52 -15.10 -10.49
CA TRP A 119 -11.69 -14.57 -11.57
C TRP A 119 -11.65 -15.56 -12.74
N ARG A 120 -12.28 -15.18 -13.87
CA ARG A 120 -12.38 -15.98 -15.09
C ARG A 120 -11.34 -15.56 -16.12
N GLU A 121 -11.24 -16.36 -17.19
CA GLU A 121 -10.40 -16.01 -18.33
C GLU A 121 -10.97 -14.79 -19.06
N PRO A 122 -10.11 -13.83 -19.44
CA PRO A 122 -10.55 -12.69 -20.23
C PRO A 122 -10.95 -13.16 -21.63
N ASP A 123 -12.05 -12.61 -22.15
CA ASP A 123 -12.42 -12.78 -23.55
C ASP A 123 -11.54 -11.85 -24.41
N GLU A 124 -10.49 -12.41 -25.02
CA GLU A 124 -9.51 -11.63 -25.78
C GLU A 124 -10.11 -11.00 -27.04
N GLU A 125 -10.98 -11.72 -27.75
CA GLU A 125 -11.61 -11.25 -28.99
C GLU A 125 -12.57 -10.09 -28.70
N ALA A 126 -13.44 -10.26 -27.70
CA ALA A 126 -14.37 -9.20 -27.29
C ALA A 126 -13.62 -7.97 -26.76
N LEU A 127 -12.53 -8.17 -26.03
CA LEU A 127 -11.74 -7.06 -25.47
C LEU A 127 -10.99 -6.28 -26.55
N ILE A 128 -10.46 -6.95 -27.57
CA ILE A 128 -9.85 -6.29 -28.74
C ILE A 128 -10.91 -5.52 -29.51
N GLN A 129 -12.06 -6.14 -29.79
CA GLN A 129 -13.15 -5.47 -30.51
C GLN A 129 -13.63 -4.21 -29.78
N TYR A 130 -13.82 -4.28 -28.46
CA TYR A 130 -14.22 -3.11 -27.67
C TYR A 130 -13.12 -2.04 -27.61
N MET A 131 -11.90 -2.42 -27.22
CA MET A 131 -10.84 -1.45 -26.97
C MET A 131 -10.27 -0.84 -28.27
N VAL A 132 -10.07 -1.64 -29.31
CA VAL A 132 -9.46 -1.20 -30.58
C VAL A 132 -10.51 -0.64 -31.52
N THR A 133 -11.59 -1.38 -31.79
CA THR A 133 -12.57 -0.99 -32.81
C THR A 133 -13.51 0.11 -32.31
N GLU A 134 -14.03 0.00 -31.08
CA GLU A 134 -14.99 0.99 -30.56
C GLU A 134 -14.31 2.18 -29.84
N LYS A 135 -13.26 1.91 -29.06
CA LYS A 135 -12.58 2.93 -28.25
C LYS A 135 -11.28 3.45 -28.88
N SER A 136 -10.90 2.95 -30.07
CA SER A 136 -9.75 3.43 -30.85
C SER A 136 -8.40 3.40 -30.11
N PHE A 137 -8.21 2.45 -29.19
CA PHE A 137 -6.91 2.20 -28.57
C PHE A 137 -5.95 1.49 -29.54
N SER A 138 -4.64 1.68 -29.33
CA SER A 138 -3.60 0.96 -30.08
C SER A 138 -3.69 -0.55 -29.84
N GLU A 139 -3.90 -1.31 -30.91
CA GLU A 139 -4.00 -2.78 -30.87
C GLU A 139 -2.76 -3.43 -30.27
N GLU A 140 -1.56 -2.97 -30.65
CA GLU A 140 -0.29 -3.48 -30.12
C GLU A 140 -0.21 -3.35 -28.59
N ARG A 141 -0.67 -2.21 -28.04
CA ARG A 141 -0.68 -1.97 -26.59
C ARG A 141 -1.67 -2.88 -25.88
N ILE A 142 -2.86 -3.08 -26.45
CA ILE A 142 -3.90 -3.95 -25.88
C ILE A 142 -3.45 -5.42 -25.89
N ARG A 143 -2.91 -5.92 -27.00
CA ARG A 143 -2.38 -7.29 -27.10
C ARG A 143 -1.23 -7.52 -26.11
N SER A 144 -0.32 -6.56 -25.99
CA SER A 144 0.78 -6.63 -25.01
C SER A 144 0.27 -6.65 -23.55
N ALA A 145 -0.81 -5.92 -23.24
CA ALA A 145 -1.43 -5.94 -21.92
C ALA A 145 -2.14 -7.27 -21.63
N LEU A 146 -2.87 -7.84 -22.60
CA LEU A 146 -3.50 -9.16 -22.49
C LEU A 146 -2.47 -10.26 -22.21
N GLN A 147 -1.33 -10.24 -22.89
CA GLN A 147 -0.25 -11.18 -22.62
C GLN A 147 0.27 -11.08 -21.17
N LYS A 148 0.38 -9.86 -20.63
CA LYS A 148 0.79 -9.65 -19.22
C LYS A 148 -0.29 -10.15 -18.25
N LEU A 149 -1.56 -9.92 -18.56
CA LEU A 149 -2.70 -10.37 -17.76
C LEU A 149 -2.74 -11.90 -17.64
N ASN A 150 -2.60 -12.61 -18.77
CA ASN A 150 -2.57 -14.08 -18.81
C ASN A 150 -1.36 -14.67 -18.07
N LYS A 151 -0.19 -14.02 -18.18
CA LYS A 151 1.01 -14.40 -17.42
C LYS A 151 0.82 -14.20 -15.92
N GLY A 152 0.23 -13.09 -15.49
CA GLY A 152 -0.04 -12.81 -14.07
C GLY A 152 -1.07 -13.77 -13.45
N ARG A 153 -2.01 -14.29 -14.25
CA ARG A 153 -2.98 -15.29 -13.79
C ARG A 153 -2.38 -16.67 -13.58
N THR A 154 -1.42 -17.06 -14.43
CA THR A 154 -0.79 -18.40 -14.39
C THR A 154 0.36 -18.50 -13.39
N SER A 155 0.86 -17.37 -12.86
CA SER A 155 1.86 -17.37 -11.80
C SER A 155 1.25 -17.80 -10.44
N SER A 156 1.23 -19.12 -10.26
CA SER A 156 1.03 -19.93 -9.05
C SER A 156 -0.26 -19.69 -8.25
N THR A 157 -1.22 -20.58 -8.46
CA THR A 157 -2.32 -20.92 -7.54
C THR A 157 -1.83 -21.47 -6.18
N GLN A 158 -0.54 -21.81 -6.05
CA GLN A 158 0.12 -22.13 -4.79
C GLN A 158 1.41 -21.30 -4.64
N GLY A 159 1.32 -20.17 -3.94
CA GLY A 159 2.49 -19.34 -3.64
C GLY A 159 3.53 -20.13 -2.83
N ARG A 160 4.78 -20.16 -3.30
CA ARG A 160 5.90 -20.67 -2.49
C ARG A 160 6.11 -19.74 -1.30
N ILE A 161 6.64 -20.22 -0.18
CA ILE A 161 6.95 -19.33 0.94
C ILE A 161 7.89 -18.18 0.52
N ASP A 162 8.79 -18.46 -0.44
CA ASP A 162 9.70 -17.49 -1.06
C ASP A 162 8.99 -16.37 -1.85
N SER A 163 7.72 -16.55 -2.25
CA SER A 163 6.93 -15.50 -2.90
C SER A 163 6.31 -14.51 -1.92
N PHE A 164 6.21 -14.87 -0.63
CA PHE A 164 5.72 -13.97 0.43
C PHE A 164 6.84 -13.14 1.06
N PHE A 165 8.06 -13.69 1.11
CA PHE A 165 9.20 -13.03 1.72
C PHE A 165 10.23 -12.68 0.66
N THR A 166 10.48 -11.39 0.49
CA THR A 166 11.65 -10.94 -0.28
C THR A 166 12.90 -11.49 0.39
N SER A 167 13.72 -12.25 -0.35
CA SER A 167 14.97 -12.81 0.16
C SER A 167 15.82 -11.71 0.78
N SER A 168 16.06 -11.80 2.09
CA SER A 168 16.92 -10.85 2.80
C SER A 168 18.30 -10.85 2.14
N LYS A 169 18.73 -9.71 1.60
CA LYS A 169 20.09 -9.52 1.06
C LYS A 169 21.17 -9.58 2.15
N LEU A 170 20.85 -9.96 3.39
CA LEU A 170 21.71 -9.89 4.57
C LEU A 170 22.12 -11.23 5.17
N ILE A 171 21.98 -12.35 4.45
CA ILE A 171 22.71 -13.58 4.80
C ILE A 171 23.71 -13.88 3.69
N THR A 172 24.80 -13.11 3.67
CA THR A 172 26.07 -13.64 3.20
C THR A 172 26.40 -14.78 4.16
N SER A 173 25.90 -15.98 3.89
CA SER A 173 26.34 -17.18 4.59
C SER A 173 27.86 -17.18 4.48
N ALA A 174 28.55 -17.01 5.60
CA ALA A 174 30.00 -17.19 5.66
C ALA A 174 30.32 -18.49 4.91
N PRO A 175 31.32 -18.50 4.01
CA PRO A 175 31.60 -19.68 3.20
C PRO A 175 31.84 -20.85 4.14
N THR A 176 30.94 -21.84 4.10
CA THR A 176 31.15 -23.13 4.72
C THR A 176 32.50 -23.67 4.25
N SER A 177 33.26 -24.24 5.19
CA SER A 177 34.63 -24.73 5.03
C SER A 177 34.87 -25.66 3.82
N ALA A 178 33.80 -26.20 3.22
CA ALA A 178 33.84 -26.94 1.97
C ALA A 178 34.30 -26.11 0.75
N LYS A 179 34.06 -24.78 0.72
CA LYS A 179 34.50 -23.91 -0.40
C LYS A 179 35.96 -23.44 -0.28
N ARG A 180 36.61 -23.61 0.88
CA ARG A 180 38.06 -23.38 1.03
C ARG A 180 38.90 -24.55 0.50
N LYS A 181 38.42 -25.79 0.57
CA LYS A 181 39.17 -26.94 0.02
C LYS A 181 39.17 -27.01 -1.52
N ALA A 182 38.13 -26.51 -2.19
CA ALA A 182 38.04 -26.56 -3.65
C ALA A 182 38.86 -25.46 -4.38
N LEU A 183 39.36 -24.44 -3.68
CA LEU A 183 40.20 -23.37 -4.25
C LEU A 183 41.70 -23.64 -4.07
N ASP A 184 42.11 -24.46 -3.11
CA ASP A 184 43.52 -24.83 -2.89
C ASP A 184 44.00 -25.98 -3.80
N GLU A 185 43.09 -26.84 -4.29
CA GLU A 185 43.46 -27.97 -5.17
C GLU A 185 43.55 -27.61 -6.65
N LYS A 186 43.00 -26.47 -7.10
CA LYS A 186 43.06 -26.05 -8.52
C LYS A 186 44.33 -25.28 -8.90
N ASN A 187 45.21 -24.96 -7.96
CA ASN A 187 46.41 -24.14 -8.20
C ASN A 187 47.75 -24.90 -8.19
N LYS A 188 47.74 -26.23 -8.40
CA LYS A 188 48.96 -27.01 -8.66
C LYS A 188 48.95 -27.60 -10.08
N GLY A 189 49.30 -26.75 -11.04
CA GLY A 189 49.83 -27.13 -12.36
C GLY A 189 51.37 -27.12 -12.35
N PRO A 190 52.03 -27.80 -13.30
CA PRO A 190 53.24 -28.59 -13.04
C PRO A 190 54.56 -27.81 -13.05
N ALA A 191 55.47 -28.24 -12.19
CA ALA A 191 56.85 -27.77 -12.10
C ALA A 191 57.63 -28.01 -13.39
N LYS A 192 58.22 -26.94 -13.96
CA LYS A 192 59.32 -27.02 -14.91
C LYS A 192 60.52 -26.22 -14.41
N LYS A 193 61.64 -26.93 -14.34
CA LYS A 193 63.03 -26.53 -14.06
C LYS A 193 63.37 -25.09 -14.46
N ASN A 194 64.06 -24.37 -13.56
CA ASN A 194 65.00 -23.34 -13.97
C ASN A 194 66.39 -23.63 -13.39
N SER A 195 67.35 -23.74 -14.30
CA SER A 195 68.79 -23.82 -14.08
C SER A 195 69.40 -22.43 -13.82
N LYS A 196 70.44 -22.44 -12.98
CA LYS A 196 71.38 -21.38 -12.53
C LYS A 196 71.73 -20.23 -13.49
N GLY A 197 72.10 -19.10 -12.86
CA GLY A 197 73.10 -18.11 -13.35
C GLY A 197 72.54 -16.68 -13.49
N SER A 198 72.70 -15.80 -12.49
CA SER A 198 73.84 -14.88 -12.23
C SER A 198 73.84 -13.58 -13.06
N GLY A 199 73.80 -12.44 -12.36
CA GLY A 199 74.52 -11.21 -12.72
C GLY A 199 73.73 -10.12 -13.44
N GLY A 200 73.89 -8.87 -13.01
CA GLY A 200 73.82 -7.71 -13.91
C GLY A 200 72.95 -6.54 -13.48
N SER A 201 73.53 -5.64 -12.70
CA SER A 201 73.11 -4.26 -12.42
C SER A 201 72.89 -3.40 -13.67
N LYS A 202 71.86 -2.52 -13.71
CA LYS A 202 71.99 -1.03 -13.77
C LYS A 202 70.68 -0.31 -14.12
N MET A 203 70.51 0.83 -13.45
CA MET A 203 69.77 2.05 -13.84
C MET A 203 69.77 2.33 -15.34
N ARG A 204 68.73 3.00 -15.86
CA ARG A 204 68.69 4.47 -16.00
C ARG A 204 67.41 4.94 -16.69
N ALA A 205 66.94 6.09 -16.22
CA ALA A 205 65.91 6.93 -16.80
C ALA A 205 66.26 7.44 -18.20
N LYS A 206 65.23 7.61 -19.02
CA LYS A 206 64.89 8.91 -19.61
C LYS A 206 63.40 8.95 -19.91
#